data_AF-A0A1F6D164-F1
#
_entry.id   AF-A0A1F6D164-F1
#
_cell.length_a   1.000
_cell.length_b   1.000
_cell.length_c   1.000
_cell.angle_alpha   90.00
_cell.angle_beta   90.00
_cell.angle_gamma   90.00
#
_symmetry.space_group_name_H-M   'P 1'
#
loop_
_entity.id
_entity.type
_entity.pdbx_description
1 polymer ?
#
loop_
_entity_poly.entity_id
_entity_poly.type
_entity_poly.pdbx_seq_one_letter_code
_entity_poly.pdbx_strand_id
1 'polypeptide(L)'
;MTKQTLAIGGVVAVALASAGVYVAQNRIEICHATGSSENPWQVITISEKAWTAHQAHGDKYPVPANGCAAADVPGDGGGTPPPSGGGI
;
A
#
# COMPACT_ATOMS: atom_id res chain seq x y z
N MET A 1 8.30 -1.32 67.60
CA MET A 1 7.28 -0.67 66.75
C MET A 1 7.99 0.43 65.98
N THR A 2 8.60 0.06 64.84
CA THR A 2 9.61 0.92 64.19
C THR A 2 9.34 0.96 62.70
N LYS A 3 9.11 2.20 62.24
CA LYS A 3 9.31 2.74 60.89
C LYS A 3 8.21 2.48 59.85
N GLN A 4 7.28 3.45 59.83
CA GLN A 4 6.77 4.00 58.58
C GLN A 4 7.91 4.63 57.75
N THR A 5 7.60 4.83 56.45
CA THR A 5 8.09 5.83 55.47
C THR A 5 8.80 5.15 54.29
N LEU A 6 8.13 4.98 53.12
CA LEU A 6 7.99 5.93 51.98
C LEU A 6 9.37 6.27 51.38
N ALA A 7 9.65 6.25 50.07
CA ALA A 7 8.83 6.47 48.89
C ALA A 7 9.41 5.73 47.68
N ILE A 8 8.52 5.44 46.74
CA ILE A 8 8.76 4.85 45.43
C ILE A 8 9.39 5.95 44.57
N GLY A 9 10.70 5.86 44.31
CA GLY A 9 11.41 6.78 43.41
C GLY A 9 11.00 6.52 41.97
N GLY A 10 10.01 7.27 41.48
CA GLY A 10 9.52 7.20 40.11
C GLY A 10 10.58 7.67 39.11
N VAL A 11 10.99 6.77 38.23
CA VAL A 11 11.74 7.08 37.00
C VAL A 11 10.90 8.00 36.12
N VAL A 12 11.37 9.24 35.92
CA VAL A 12 10.80 10.15 34.92
C VAL A 12 11.30 9.68 33.55
N ALA A 13 10.52 8.84 32.89
CA ALA A 13 10.75 8.49 31.50
C ALA A 13 10.44 9.72 30.63
N VAL A 14 11.48 10.40 30.15
CA VAL A 14 11.35 11.44 29.13
C VAL A 14 11.10 10.74 27.79
N ALA A 15 9.83 10.52 27.47
CA ALA A 15 9.44 10.10 26.14
C ALA A 15 9.48 11.32 25.20
N LEU A 16 10.59 11.48 24.47
CA LEU A 16 10.60 12.35 23.29
C LEU A 16 9.76 11.67 22.19
N ALA A 17 8.47 11.96 22.18
CA ALA A 17 7.59 11.58 21.09
C ALA A 17 7.90 12.47 19.87
N SER A 18 8.66 11.94 18.93
CA SER A 18 8.78 12.51 17.59
C SER A 18 7.41 12.42 16.92
N ALA A 19 6.60 13.46 17.03
CA ALA A 19 5.39 13.61 16.25
C ALA A 19 5.82 13.79 14.78
N GLY A 20 5.97 12.68 14.07
CA GLY A 20 6.23 12.67 12.64
C GLY A 20 5.11 13.44 11.96
N VAL A 21 5.48 14.51 11.25
CA VAL A 21 4.57 15.21 10.36
C VAL A 21 4.20 14.23 9.26
N TYR A 22 3.07 13.54 9.42
CA TYR A 22 2.42 12.83 8.32
C TYR A 22 1.91 13.91 7.37
N VAL A 23 2.76 14.31 6.42
CA VAL A 23 2.30 15.07 5.26
C VAL A 23 1.28 14.17 4.60
N ALA A 24 0.01 14.58 4.62
CA ALA A 24 -1.07 13.85 3.96
C ALA A 24 -0.65 13.61 2.50
N GLN A 25 -0.17 12.40 2.21
CA GLN A 25 0.20 12.05 0.85
C GLN A 25 -1.11 11.93 0.10
N ASN A 26 -1.27 12.68 -0.99
CA ASN A 26 -2.41 12.48 -1.88
C ASN A 26 -2.34 11.03 -2.37
N ARG A 27 -3.37 10.24 -2.07
CA ARG A 27 -3.43 8.82 -2.43
C ARG A 27 -4.54 8.58 -3.43
N ILE A 28 -4.30 7.66 -4.35
CA ILE A 28 -5.27 7.23 -5.36
C ILE A 28 -5.37 5.70 -5.34
N GLU A 29 -6.55 5.20 -5.71
CA GLU A 29 -6.78 3.78 -5.94
C GLU A 29 -6.60 3.47 -7.43
N ILE A 30 -5.90 2.38 -7.72
CA ILE A 30 -5.61 1.93 -9.08
C ILE A 30 -5.91 0.44 -9.22
N CYS A 31 -6.15 -0.02 -10.46
CA CYS A 31 -6.08 -1.43 -10.82
C CYS A 31 -4.63 -1.79 -11.15
N HIS A 32 -3.99 -2.56 -10.27
CA HIS A 32 -2.62 -3.03 -10.43
C HIS A 32 -2.55 -4.37 -11.15
N ALA A 33 -1.77 -4.43 -12.23
CA ALA A 33 -1.53 -5.66 -12.97
C ALA A 33 -0.56 -6.56 -12.19
N THR A 34 -1.02 -7.72 -11.74
CA THR A 34 -0.24 -8.61 -10.86
C THR A 34 0.66 -9.59 -11.62
N GLY A 35 0.40 -9.80 -12.91
CA GLY A 35 1.02 -10.85 -13.72
C GLY A 35 0.51 -12.27 -13.45
N SER A 36 -0.46 -12.45 -12.53
CA SER A 36 -1.09 -13.76 -12.28
C SER A 36 -2.21 -14.04 -13.28
N SER A 37 -2.27 -15.26 -13.83
CA SER A 37 -3.41 -15.71 -14.63
C SER A 37 -4.68 -15.92 -13.82
N GLU A 38 -4.56 -16.22 -12.52
CA GLU A 38 -5.68 -16.50 -11.62
C GLU A 38 -6.25 -15.22 -11.01
N ASN A 39 -5.39 -14.23 -10.74
CA ASN A 39 -5.79 -12.95 -10.16
C ASN A 39 -5.06 -11.78 -10.87
N PRO A 40 -5.39 -11.49 -12.13
CA PRO A 40 -4.60 -10.59 -12.98
C PRO A 40 -4.59 -9.13 -12.52
N TRP A 41 -5.57 -8.73 -11.71
CA TRP A 41 -5.72 -7.36 -11.26
C TRP A 41 -6.07 -7.28 -9.77
N GLN A 42 -5.52 -6.30 -9.08
CA GLN A 42 -5.89 -5.98 -7.70
C GLN A 42 -6.07 -4.48 -7.53
N VAL A 43 -7.04 -4.08 -6.70
CA VAL A 43 -7.14 -2.69 -6.25
C VAL A 43 -6.04 -2.46 -5.21
N ILE A 44 -5.18 -1.48 -5.46
CA ILE A 44 -4.20 -1.01 -4.47
C ILE A 44 -4.29 0.50 -4.31
N THR A 45 -3.93 0.99 -3.13
CA THR A 45 -3.84 2.42 -2.85
C THR A 45 -2.38 2.88 -2.91
N ILE A 46 -2.05 3.76 -3.84
CA ILE A 46 -0.70 4.31 -4.01
C ILE A 46 -0.65 5.79 -3.66
N SER A 47 0.56 6.33 -3.50
CA SER A 47 0.74 7.79 -3.58
C SER A 47 0.51 8.24 -5.01
N GLU A 48 -0.17 9.36 -5.22
CA GLU A 48 -0.37 9.96 -6.55
C GLU A 48 0.97 10.20 -7.27
N LYS A 49 2.04 10.50 -6.51
CA LYS A 49 3.39 10.66 -7.05
C LYS A 49 3.97 9.39 -7.68
N ALA A 50 3.46 8.21 -7.30
CA ALA A 50 3.88 6.94 -7.85
C ALA A 50 3.13 6.60 -9.15
N TRP A 51 2.08 7.34 -9.52
CA TRP A 51 1.23 7.02 -10.66
C TRP A 51 2.00 6.86 -11.96
N THR A 52 2.94 7.76 -12.27
CA THR A 52 3.72 7.67 -13.51
C THR A 52 4.48 6.34 -13.65
N ALA A 53 5.02 5.80 -12.55
CA ALA A 53 5.70 4.51 -12.56
C ALA A 53 4.70 3.35 -12.73
N HIS A 54 3.59 3.39 -12.00
CA HIS A 54 2.53 2.38 -12.10
C HIS A 54 1.89 2.34 -13.50
N GLN A 55 1.62 3.51 -14.10
CA GLN A 55 1.12 3.63 -15.47
C GLN A 55 2.08 3.01 -16.49
N ALA A 56 3.39 3.25 -16.34
CA ALA A 56 4.41 2.66 -17.22
C ALA A 56 4.48 1.12 -17.11
N HIS A 57 4.01 0.56 -16.00
CA HIS A 57 3.93 -0.88 -15.76
C HIS A 57 2.57 -1.48 -16.17
N GLY A 58 1.65 -0.67 -16.72
CA GLY A 58 0.36 -1.13 -17.23
C GLY A 58 -0.82 -1.02 -16.27
N ASP A 59 -0.61 -0.43 -15.08
CA ASP A 59 -1.69 -0.19 -14.13
C ASP A 59 -2.71 0.82 -14.68
N LYS A 60 -3.96 0.69 -14.24
CA LYS A 60 -5.07 1.50 -14.75
C LYS A 60 -5.69 2.36 -13.65
N TYR A 61 -6.02 3.60 -14.02
CA TYR A 61 -6.65 4.62 -13.17
C TYR A 61 -7.69 5.39 -14.00
N PRO A 62 -8.87 5.74 -13.45
CA PRO A 62 -9.37 5.34 -12.13
C PRO A 62 -9.76 3.85 -12.07
N VAL A 63 -10.00 3.34 -10.86
CA VAL A 63 -10.65 2.02 -10.68
C VAL A 63 -12.04 2.08 -11.33
N PRO A 64 -12.39 1.16 -12.24
CA PRO A 64 -13.74 1.10 -12.82
C PRO A 64 -14.83 0.92 -11.77
N ALA A 65 -16.07 1.32 -12.08
CA ALA A 65 -17.19 1.24 -11.13
C ALA A 65 -17.51 -0.20 -10.67
N ASN A 66 -17.19 -1.19 -11.49
CA ASN A 66 -17.29 -2.62 -11.19
C ASN A 66 -15.98 -3.22 -10.64
N GLY A 67 -15.02 -2.39 -10.26
CA GLY A 67 -13.72 -2.82 -9.75
C GLY A 67 -12.76 -3.26 -10.85
N CYS A 68 -11.75 -4.05 -10.48
CA CYS A 68 -10.69 -4.48 -11.38
C CYS A 68 -10.91 -5.90 -11.89
N ALA A 69 -12.09 -6.22 -12.39
CA ALA A 69 -12.30 -7.53 -13.03
C ALA A 69 -11.58 -7.57 -14.38
N ALA A 70 -10.96 -8.70 -14.71
CA ALA A 70 -10.11 -8.83 -15.90
C ALA A 70 -10.80 -8.47 -17.21
N ALA A 71 -12.11 -8.71 -17.31
CA ALA A 71 -12.91 -8.38 -18.48
C ALA A 71 -13.25 -6.88 -18.59
N ASP A 72 -13.15 -6.16 -17.46
CA ASP A 72 -13.64 -4.80 -17.30
C ASP A 72 -12.52 -3.75 -17.33
N VAL A 73 -11.27 -4.20 -17.26
CA VAL A 73 -10.11 -3.33 -17.44
C VAL A 73 -9.84 -3.18 -18.95
N PRO A 74 -9.96 -1.98 -19.56
CA PRO A 74 -9.72 -1.79 -20.98
C PRO A 74 -8.29 -2.23 -21.33
N GLY A 75 -8.18 -3.37 -22.01
CA GLY A 75 -6.92 -3.92 -22.47
C GLY A 75 -6.58 -3.42 -23.86
N ASP A 76 -5.31 -3.07 -24.10
CA ASP A 76 -4.74 -2.80 -25.42
C ASP A 76 -4.63 -4.06 -26.31
N GLY A 77 -5.47 -5.09 -26.09
CA GLY A 77 -5.46 -6.35 -26.83
C GLY A 77 -4.26 -7.27 -26.56
N GLY A 78 -3.38 -6.96 -25.61
CA GLY A 78 -2.20 -7.75 -25.26
C GLY A 78 -2.46 -8.90 -24.27
N GLY A 79 -3.49 -9.71 -24.51
CA GLY A 79 -3.89 -10.82 -23.65
C GLY A 79 -3.10 -12.10 -23.87
N THR A 80 -1.77 -12.05 -23.80
CA THR A 80 -1.01 -13.22 -23.36
C THR A 80 -0.28 -12.82 -22.09
N PRO A 81 -0.62 -13.40 -20.93
CA PRO A 81 0.21 -13.23 -19.75
C PRO A 81 1.64 -13.65 -20.15
N PRO A 82 2.69 -12.90 -19.76
CA PRO A 82 4.04 -13.43 -19.90
C PRO A 82 4.05 -14.82 -19.23
N PRO A 83 4.66 -15.85 -19.84
CA PRO A 83 4.70 -17.15 -19.21
C PRO A 83 5.27 -16.97 -17.82
N SER A 84 4.60 -17.57 -16.84
CA SER A 84 5.05 -17.67 -15.45
C SER A 84 6.43 -18.34 -15.44
N GLY A 85 7.47 -17.56 -15.66
CA GLY A 85 8.87 -17.97 -15.65
C GLY A 85 9.30 -18.03 -14.19
N GLY A 86 9.45 -19.25 -13.70
CA GLY A 86 9.79 -19.58 -12.32
C GLY A 86 11.07 -18.89 -11.83
N GLY A 87 11.12 -18.71 -10.52
CA GLY A 87 12.28 -18.16 -9.83
C GLY A 87 13.54 -18.98 -10.09
N ILE A 88 14.64 -18.25 -10.30
CA ILE A 88 15.80 -18.11 -9.41
C ILE A 88 16.53 -16.82 -9.78
#